data_AF-A0A293MGT0-F1
#
_entry.id   AF-A0A293MGT0-F1
#
_cell.length_a   1.000
_cell.length_b   1.000
_cell.length_c   1.000
_cell.angle_alpha   90.00
_cell.angle_beta   90.00
_cell.angle_gamma   90.00
#
_symmetry.space_group_name_H-M   'P 1'
#
loop_
_entity.id
_entity.type
_entity.pdbx_description
1 polymer ?
#
loop_
_entity_poly.entity_id
_entity_poly.type
_entity_poly.pdbx_seq_one_letter_code
_entity_poly.pdbx_strand_id
1 'polypeptide(L)'
;MGGCSALNCSNSTEKGHKMYRVPWDPLRKMQWAVAIRRKKSDGSLWIPTVGARLCSAHFVEGTRSDDPNHIDYIPSVFDYDSTVSTYRKIHRRKSQDGVTKKRAENKKRTGAQKRTGAQRRAETQEREKEACQALKLLSESVPDIVEASE
;
A
#
# COMPACT_ATOMS: atom_id res chain seq x y z
N MET A 1 20.29 -3.15 15.11
CA MET A 1 20.77 -3.45 13.74
C MET A 1 20.84 -2.15 12.95
N GLY A 2 21.95 -1.83 12.27
CA GLY A 2 22.09 -0.59 11.50
C GLY A 2 21.59 -0.75 10.06
N GLY A 3 20.87 0.25 9.54
CA GLY A 3 20.41 0.30 8.15
C GLY A 3 21.44 0.87 7.17
N CYS A 4 21.10 0.85 5.88
CA CYS A 4 21.89 1.49 4.82
C CYS A 4 22.01 3.01 5.04
N SER A 5 23.21 3.56 4.83
CA SER A 5 23.52 4.98 5.01
C SER A 5 23.20 5.86 3.80
N ALA A 6 22.88 5.23 2.65
CA ALA A 6 22.53 5.93 1.42
C ALA A 6 21.22 6.73 1.55
N LEU A 7 21.13 7.83 0.79
CA LEU A 7 19.90 8.61 0.69
C LEU A 7 18.78 7.75 0.09
N ASN A 8 17.56 7.92 0.62
CA ASN A 8 16.36 7.21 0.19
C ASN A 8 16.42 5.67 0.24
N CYS A 9 17.44 5.08 0.88
CA CYS A 9 17.56 3.64 1.02
C CYS A 9 17.09 3.20 2.41
N SER A 10 16.19 2.22 2.46
CA SER A 10 15.71 1.63 3.71
C SER A 10 16.15 0.17 3.89
N ASN A 11 17.12 -0.29 3.09
CA ASN A 11 17.62 -1.66 3.14
C ASN A 11 18.36 -1.91 4.45
N SER A 12 18.20 -3.11 4.98
CA SER A 12 18.82 -3.58 6.23
C SER A 12 19.14 -5.07 6.12
N THR A 13 19.96 -5.58 7.04
CA THR A 13 20.24 -7.02 7.13
C THR A 13 18.94 -7.82 7.37
N GLU A 14 18.00 -7.24 8.13
CA GLU A 14 16.66 -7.83 8.38
C GLU A 14 15.84 -8.01 7.10
N LYS A 15 16.10 -7.18 6.08
CA LYS A 15 15.48 -7.28 4.75
C LYS A 15 16.26 -8.21 3.80
N GLY A 16 17.27 -8.92 4.28
CA GLY A 16 18.06 -9.87 3.48
C GLY A 16 19.17 -9.24 2.64
N HIS A 17 19.50 -7.96 2.83
CA HIS A 17 20.57 -7.31 2.08
C HIS A 17 21.93 -7.43 2.78
N LYS A 18 22.97 -7.77 2.00
CA LYS A 18 24.36 -7.70 2.49
C LYS A 18 24.74 -6.25 2.75
N MET A 19 25.43 -6.01 3.87
CA MET A 19 25.85 -4.68 4.31
C MET A 19 27.37 -4.58 4.32
N TYR A 20 27.90 -3.66 3.52
CA TYR A 20 29.32 -3.39 3.40
C TYR A 20 29.70 -2.17 4.22
N ARG A 21 30.73 -2.31 5.06
CA ARG A 21 31.28 -1.20 5.83
C ARG A 21 32.09 -0.29 4.94
N VAL A 22 32.04 1.00 5.27
CA VAL A 22 32.89 1.99 4.61
C VAL A 22 34.37 1.63 4.85
N PRO A 23 35.22 1.68 3.83
CA PRO A 23 36.66 1.41 3.96
C PRO A 23 37.33 2.29 5.00
N TRP A 24 38.40 1.76 5.62
CA TRP A 24 39.21 2.54 6.57
C TRP A 24 40.04 3.61 5.86
N ASP A 25 40.57 3.27 4.69
CA ASP A 25 41.42 4.12 3.86
C ASP A 25 40.80 5.52 3.66
N PRO A 26 41.50 6.61 4.04
CA PRO A 26 40.94 7.95 4.01
C PRO A 26 40.55 8.42 2.60
N LEU A 27 41.33 8.07 1.58
CA LEU A 27 41.05 8.47 0.20
C LEU A 27 39.78 7.79 -0.32
N ARG A 28 39.70 6.47 -0.17
CA ARG A 28 38.53 5.69 -0.57
C ARG A 28 37.28 6.06 0.24
N LYS A 29 37.44 6.35 1.53
CA LYS A 29 36.35 6.85 2.38
C LYS A 29 35.80 8.18 1.88
N MET A 30 36.67 9.10 1.43
CA MET A 30 36.24 10.36 0.82
C MET A 30 35.52 10.13 -0.51
N GLN A 31 36.00 9.22 -1.36
CA GLN A 31 35.30 8.85 -2.60
C GLN A 31 33.89 8.32 -2.32
N TRP A 32 33.72 7.49 -1.29
CA TRP A 32 32.41 7.02 -0.84
C TRP A 32 31.54 8.15 -0.29
N ALA A 33 32.10 9.10 0.47
CA ALA A 33 31.37 10.26 0.97
C ALA A 33 30.79 11.09 -0.20
N VAL A 34 31.61 11.34 -1.23
CA VAL A 34 31.21 12.04 -2.45
C VAL A 34 30.16 11.24 -3.22
N ALA A 35 30.32 9.92 -3.33
CA ALA A 35 29.35 9.06 -4.01
C ALA A 35 27.99 9.04 -3.30
N ILE A 36 27.96 9.03 -1.97
CA ILE A 36 26.70 9.03 -1.20
C ILE A 36 25.97 10.39 -1.31
N ARG A 37 26.72 11.48 -1.56
CA ARG A 37 26.19 12.86 -1.71
C ARG A 37 25.30 13.33 -0.56
N ARG A 38 25.51 12.79 0.65
CA ARG A 38 24.78 13.20 1.84
C ARG A 38 25.36 14.51 2.35
N LYS A 39 24.50 15.48 2.63
CA LYS A 39 24.87 16.75 3.25
C LYS A 39 24.50 16.75 4.72
N LYS A 40 25.29 17.43 5.53
CA LYS A 40 24.95 17.79 6.91
C LYS A 40 23.99 18.99 6.92
N SER A 41 23.49 19.36 8.10
CA SER A 41 22.58 20.50 8.28
C SER A 41 23.21 21.85 7.91
N ASP A 42 24.53 21.96 8.03
CA ASP A 42 25.33 23.14 7.63
C ASP A 42 25.60 23.19 6.11
N GLY A 43 25.12 22.22 5.34
CA GLY A 43 25.37 22.10 3.89
C GLY A 43 26.71 21.48 3.53
N SER A 44 27.57 21.17 4.50
CA SER A 44 28.85 20.50 4.28
C SER A 44 28.68 19.02 3.91
N LEU A 45 29.70 18.44 3.27
CA LEU A 45 29.71 17.02 2.91
C LEU A 45 29.71 16.15 4.16
N TRP A 46 28.79 15.19 4.23
CA TRP A 46 28.77 14.21 5.30
C TRP A 46 29.83 13.13 5.06
N ILE A 47 30.80 13.07 5.96
CA ILE A 47 31.84 12.03 5.95
C ILE A 47 31.32 10.82 6.74
N PRO A 48 31.29 9.62 6.15
CA PRO A 48 30.84 8.42 6.84
C PRO A 48 31.72 8.07 8.04
N THR A 49 31.09 7.70 9.16
CA THR A 49 31.79 7.17 10.34
C THR A 49 32.08 5.68 10.19
N VAL A 50 32.88 5.10 11.08
CA VAL A 50 33.20 3.66 11.11
C VAL A 50 31.98 2.74 11.22
N GLY A 51 30.85 3.26 11.71
CA GLY A 51 29.59 2.53 11.80
C GLY A 51 28.74 2.56 10.54
N ALA A 52 29.07 3.43 9.57
CA ALA A 52 28.32 3.59 8.33
C ALA A 52 28.44 2.35 7.44
N ARG A 53 27.33 2.00 6.79
CA ARG A 53 27.22 0.82 5.93
C ARG A 53 26.39 1.12 4.70
N LEU A 54 26.74 0.51 3.57
CA LEU A 54 25.93 0.50 2.35
C LEU A 54 25.47 -0.92 2.03
N CYS A 55 24.25 -1.07 1.55
CA CYS A 55 23.76 -2.36 1.09
C CYS A 55 24.34 -2.74 -0.28
N SER A 56 24.32 -4.04 -0.61
CA SER A 56 24.72 -4.59 -1.92
C SER A 56 24.12 -3.84 -3.12
N ALA A 57 22.89 -3.34 -3.02
CA ALA A 57 22.22 -2.65 -4.13
C ALA A 57 22.91 -1.35 -4.62
N HIS A 58 23.92 -0.84 -3.90
CA HIS A 58 24.68 0.34 -4.31
C HIS A 58 25.93 0.01 -5.14
N PHE A 59 26.18 -1.28 -5.36
CA PHE A 59 27.25 -1.82 -6.20
C PHE A 59 26.61 -2.49 -7.42
N VAL A 60 27.23 -2.35 -8.58
CA VAL A 60 26.78 -2.87 -9.88
C VAL A 60 26.66 -4.39 -9.86
N GLU A 61 27.69 -5.09 -9.37
CA GLU A 61 27.66 -6.56 -9.21
C GLU A 61 27.09 -6.98 -7.86
N GLY A 62 26.58 -6.03 -7.08
CA GLY A 62 26.02 -6.30 -5.76
C GLY A 62 27.07 -6.60 -4.68
N THR A 63 28.37 -6.49 -4.99
CA THR A 63 29.44 -6.77 -4.03
C THR A 63 30.51 -5.68 -4.05
N ARG A 64 31.06 -5.36 -2.88
CA ARG A 64 32.19 -4.43 -2.78
C ARG A 64 33.47 -5.16 -3.21
N SER A 65 34.15 -4.66 -4.24
CA SER A 65 35.51 -5.09 -4.58
C SER A 65 36.57 -4.25 -3.86
N ASP A 66 37.72 -4.81 -3.55
CA ASP A 66 38.86 -4.09 -2.96
C ASP A 66 39.90 -3.65 -4.01
N ASP A 67 39.73 -4.06 -5.27
CA ASP A 67 40.61 -3.70 -6.39
C ASP A 67 40.28 -2.30 -6.91
N PRO A 68 41.25 -1.36 -6.96
CA PRO A 68 41.03 0.02 -7.44
C PRO A 68 40.49 0.13 -8.87
N ASN A 69 40.76 -0.87 -9.71
CA ASN A 69 40.34 -0.91 -11.11
C ASN A 69 38.95 -1.53 -11.30
N HIS A 70 38.32 -2.02 -10.24
CA HIS A 70 37.00 -2.64 -10.32
C HIS A 70 35.89 -1.58 -10.29
N ILE A 71 34.81 -1.80 -11.06
CA ILE A 71 33.66 -0.88 -11.12
C ILE A 71 32.99 -0.65 -9.76
N ASP A 72 33.00 -1.69 -8.90
CA ASP A 72 32.46 -1.67 -7.54
C ASP A 72 33.46 -1.25 -6.45
N TYR A 73 34.63 -0.72 -6.83
CA TYR A 73 35.56 -0.12 -5.89
C TYR A 73 34.93 1.09 -5.16
N ILE A 74 34.14 1.87 -5.89
CA ILE A 74 33.34 3.00 -5.40
C ILE A 74 31.87 2.69 -5.70
N PRO A 75 30.96 2.78 -4.71
CA PRO A 75 29.54 2.60 -4.96
C PRO A 75 29.07 3.68 -5.95
N SER A 76 28.27 3.29 -6.94
CA SER A 76 27.85 4.18 -8.03
C SER A 76 26.33 4.22 -8.23
N VAL A 77 25.60 3.23 -7.72
CA VAL A 77 24.16 3.10 -7.92
C VAL A 77 23.41 3.81 -6.79
N PHE A 78 22.92 5.02 -7.05
CA PHE A 78 22.17 5.81 -6.06
C PHE A 78 20.98 6.55 -6.70
N ASP A 79 19.90 6.69 -5.93
CA ASP A 79 18.77 7.55 -6.26
C ASP A 79 18.92 8.91 -5.53
N TYR A 80 19.62 9.84 -6.17
CA TYR A 80 19.90 11.17 -5.62
C TYR A 80 18.71 12.12 -5.66
N ASP A 81 17.65 11.76 -6.40
CA ASP A 81 16.58 12.70 -6.69
C ASP A 81 15.63 12.81 -5.50
N SER A 82 16.01 13.63 -4.53
CA SER A 82 15.19 13.93 -3.37
C SER A 82 13.94 14.75 -3.73
N THR A 83 13.97 15.56 -4.80
CA THR A 83 12.85 16.42 -5.19
C THR A 83 11.77 15.61 -5.91
N VAL A 84 12.15 14.76 -6.86
CA VAL A 84 11.26 13.82 -7.54
C VAL A 84 10.79 12.74 -6.57
N SER A 85 11.64 12.22 -5.68
CA SER A 85 11.20 11.26 -4.64
C SER A 85 10.19 11.86 -3.68
N THR A 86 10.38 13.11 -3.25
CA THR A 86 9.43 13.82 -2.36
C THR A 86 8.13 14.17 -3.09
N TYR A 87 8.22 14.71 -4.31
CA TYR A 87 7.05 14.99 -5.15
C TYR A 87 6.22 13.73 -5.42
N ARG A 88 6.86 12.62 -5.79
CA ARG A 88 6.22 11.31 -5.98
C ARG A 88 5.55 10.81 -4.70
N LYS A 89 6.18 10.94 -3.53
CA LYS A 89 5.59 10.57 -2.23
C LYS A 89 4.37 11.41 -1.88
N ILE A 90 4.41 12.72 -2.11
CA ILE A 90 3.27 13.63 -1.85
C ILE A 90 2.09 13.28 -2.77
N HIS A 91 2.34 13.07 -4.06
CA HIS A 91 1.29 12.68 -5.01
C HIS A 91 0.70 11.30 -4.70
N ARG A 92 1.53 10.33 -4.28
CA ARG A 92 1.06 9.00 -3.84
C ARG A 92 0.20 9.08 -2.57
N ARG A 93 0.54 9.94 -1.60
CA ARG A 93 -0.30 10.15 -0.41
C ARG A 93 -1.65 10.77 -0.78
N LYS A 94 -1.65 11.81 -1.62
CA LYS A 94 -2.89 12.43 -2.14
C LYS A 94 -3.80 11.42 -2.84
N SER A 95 -3.24 10.50 -3.63
CA SER A 95 -4.06 9.47 -4.29
C SER A 95 -4.64 8.46 -3.29
N GLN A 96 -3.86 8.05 -2.28
CA GLN A 96 -4.35 7.18 -1.21
C GLN A 96 -5.43 7.84 -0.34
N ASP A 97 -5.26 9.11 0.04
CA ASP A 97 -6.26 9.90 0.77
C ASP A 97 -7.56 10.08 -0.03
N GLY A 98 -7.44 10.26 -1.35
CA GLY A 98 -8.60 10.30 -2.25
C GLY A 98 -9.35 8.97 -2.30
N VAL A 99 -8.62 7.84 -2.33
CA VAL A 99 -9.20 6.48 -2.33
C VAL A 99 -9.90 6.18 -1.00
N THR A 100 -9.32 6.54 0.15
CA THR A 100 -9.93 6.31 1.46
C THR A 100 -11.19 7.15 1.66
N LYS A 101 -11.18 8.42 1.25
CA LYS A 101 -12.37 9.30 1.26
C LYS A 101 -13.51 8.72 0.41
N LYS A 102 -13.21 8.32 -0.84
CA LYS A 102 -14.20 7.69 -1.74
C LYS A 102 -14.77 6.41 -1.14
N ARG A 103 -13.94 5.57 -0.50
CA ARG A 103 -14.40 4.33 0.15
C ARG A 103 -15.30 4.61 1.35
N ALA A 104 -14.97 5.61 2.17
CA ALA A 104 -15.79 6.02 3.31
C ALA A 104 -17.15 6.58 2.87
N GLU A 105 -17.16 7.38 1.80
CA GLU A 105 -18.39 7.95 1.23
C GLU A 105 -19.28 6.87 0.61
N ASN A 106 -18.70 5.92 -0.13
CA ASN A 106 -19.44 4.79 -0.69
C ASN A 106 -20.03 3.88 0.41
N LYS A 107 -19.34 3.73 1.55
CA LYS A 107 -19.86 3.02 2.73
C LYS A 107 -21.06 3.73 3.35
N LYS A 108 -21.09 5.07 3.36
CA LYS A 108 -22.24 5.86 3.83
C LYS A 108 -23.43 5.73 2.87
N ARG A 109 -23.20 5.82 1.56
CA ARG A 109 -24.25 5.66 0.53
C ARG A 109 -24.90 4.27 0.57
N THR A 110 -24.08 3.22 0.61
CA THR A 110 -24.58 1.84 0.72
C THR A 110 -25.21 1.54 2.08
N GLY A 111 -24.79 2.22 3.15
CA GLY A 111 -25.46 2.16 4.46
C GLY A 111 -26.84 2.84 4.48
N ALA A 112 -26.98 3.97 3.80
CA ALA A 112 -28.24 4.73 3.72
C ALA A 112 -29.33 4.03 2.88
N GLN A 113 -28.95 3.17 1.93
CA GLN A 113 -29.87 2.41 1.09
C GLN A 113 -30.36 1.09 1.74
N LYS A 114 -29.95 0.76 2.97
CA LYS A 114 -30.41 -0.47 3.64
C LYS A 114 -31.79 -0.27 4.25
N ARG A 115 -32.78 -1.00 3.72
CA ARG A 115 -34.12 -1.11 4.32
C ARG A 115 -34.04 -1.60 5.76
N THR A 116 -34.73 -0.91 6.67
CA THR A 116 -34.74 -1.24 8.09
C THR A 116 -35.49 -2.55 8.35
N GLY A 117 -35.24 -3.18 9.50
CA GLY A 117 -35.94 -4.42 9.88
C GLY A 117 -37.47 -4.27 9.92
N ALA A 118 -37.96 -3.09 10.32
CA ALA A 118 -39.39 -2.77 10.31
C ALA A 118 -39.96 -2.68 8.89
N GLN A 119 -39.25 -2.01 7.96
CA GLN A 119 -39.67 -1.90 6.56
C GLN A 119 -39.71 -3.26 5.84
N ARG A 120 -38.84 -4.20 6.22
CA ARG A 120 -38.87 -5.56 5.66
C ARG A 120 -40.08 -6.33 6.16
N ARG A 121 -40.34 -6.30 7.47
CA ARG A 121 -41.50 -6.97 8.09
C ARG A 121 -42.84 -6.46 7.56
N ALA A 122 -42.98 -5.14 7.38
CA ALA A 122 -44.20 -4.55 6.82
C ALA A 122 -44.48 -5.08 5.40
N GLU A 123 -43.46 -5.14 4.54
CA GLU A 123 -43.61 -5.65 3.18
C GLU A 123 -43.86 -7.17 3.13
N THR A 124 -43.32 -7.95 4.08
CA THR A 124 -43.66 -9.37 4.22
C THR A 124 -45.13 -9.55 4.61
N GLN A 125 -45.61 -8.79 5.59
CA GLN A 125 -47.01 -8.84 6.03
C GLN A 125 -47.97 -8.44 4.92
N GLU A 126 -47.59 -7.46 4.08
CA GLU A 126 -48.38 -7.02 2.95
C GLU A 126 -48.49 -8.13 1.88
N ARG A 127 -47.37 -8.80 1.54
CA ARG A 127 -47.40 -9.97 0.65
C ARG A 127 -48.20 -11.15 1.22
N GLU A 128 -48.08 -11.42 2.52
CA GLU A 128 -48.86 -12.45 3.19
C GLU A 128 -50.36 -12.14 3.14
N LYS A 129 -50.75 -10.86 3.31
CA LYS A 129 -52.13 -10.41 3.16
C LYS A 129 -52.65 -10.57 1.74
N GLU A 130 -51.87 -10.16 0.73
CA GLU A 130 -52.23 -10.34 -0.68
C GLU A 130 -52.41 -11.83 -1.02
N ALA A 131 -51.52 -12.70 -0.54
CA ALA A 131 -51.61 -14.14 -0.75
C ALA A 131 -52.88 -14.74 -0.09
N CYS A 132 -53.17 -14.35 1.16
CA CYS A 132 -54.40 -14.77 1.84
C CYS A 132 -55.66 -14.28 1.12
N GLN A 133 -55.65 -13.05 0.58
CA GLN A 133 -56.77 -12.51 -0.19
C GLN A 133 -56.97 -13.28 -1.51
N ALA A 134 -55.89 -13.59 -2.22
CA ALA A 134 -55.94 -14.37 -3.46
C ALA A 134 -56.50 -15.79 -3.23
N LEU A 135 -56.07 -16.47 -2.16
CA LEU A 135 -56.61 -17.79 -1.78
C LEU A 135 -58.11 -17.73 -1.46
N LYS A 136 -58.56 -16.65 -0.81
CA LYS A 136 -59.98 -16.45 -0.51
C LYS A 136 -60.83 -16.28 -1.77
N LEU A 137 -60.37 -15.47 -2.73
CA LEU A 137 -61.06 -15.29 -4.02
C LEU A 137 -61.12 -16.60 -4.83
N LEU A 138 -60.07 -17.43 -4.78
CA LEU A 138 -60.07 -18.74 -5.43
C LEU A 138 -61.08 -19.71 -4.79
N SER A 139 -61.28 -19.63 -3.47
CA SER A 139 -62.29 -20.44 -2.78
C SER A 139 -63.73 -19.99 -3.05
N GLU A 140 -63.94 -18.69 -3.28
CA GLU A 140 -65.26 -18.11 -3.60
C GLU A 140 -65.64 -18.30 -5.10
N SER A 141 -64.68 -18.70 -5.93
CA SER A 141 -64.87 -18.90 -7.38
C SER A 141 -65.11 -20.35 -7.78
N VAL A 142 -65.32 -21.27 -6.83
CA VAL A 142 -65.69 -22.66 -7.14
C VAL A 142 -67.17 -22.66 -7.55
N PRO A 143 -67.52 -22.94 -8.82
CA PRO A 143 -68.91 -23.12 -9.17
C PRO A 143 -69.45 -24.33 -8.40
N ASP A 144 -70.58 -24.17 -7.71
CA ASP A 144 -71.36 -25.27 -7.15
C ASP A 144 -71.71 -26.23 -8.29
N ILE A 145 -70.91 -27.29 -8.46
CA ILE A 145 -71.29 -28.43 -9.27
C ILE A 145 -72.28 -29.22 -8.43
N VAL A 146 -73.54 -28.82 -8.56
CA VAL A 146 -74.71 -29.52 -8.07
C VAL A 146 -74.74 -30.96 -8.61
N GLU A 147 -74.67 -31.89 -7.67
CA GLU A 147 -75.58 -33.02 -7.51
C GLU A 147 -76.22 -33.58 -8.81
N ALA A 148 -75.66 -34.66 -9.34
CA ALA A 148 -76.38 -35.57 -10.23
C ALA A 148 -75.72 -36.95 -10.27
N SER A 149 -76.30 -37.93 -9.58
CA SER A 149 -76.33 -39.32 -10.06
C SER A 149 -77.27 -40.15 -9.17
N GLU A 150 -78.34 -40.59 -9.83
CA GLU A 150 -79.35 -41.60 -9.47
C GLU A 150 -78.76 -42.96 -9.05
#